data_AF-A0A2V9DHP3-F1
#
_entry.id   AF-A0A2V9DHP3-F1
#
_cell.length_a   1.000
_cell.length_b   1.000
_cell.length_c   1.000
_cell.angle_alpha   90.00
_cell.angle_beta   90.00
_cell.angle_gamma   90.00
#
_symmetry.space_group_name_H-M   'P 1'
#
loop_
_entity.id
_entity.type
_entity.pdbx_description
1 polymer ?
#
loop_
_entity_poly.entity_id
_entity_poly.type
_entity_poly.pdbx_seq_one_letter_code
_entity_poly.pdbx_strand_id
1 'polypeptide(L)'
;MTTTVPTVRKWLRRYQQQGPSGLLEQPRAPHQQPRRTPAYLERQVVALRQTLPTFGSRRLIREFDLPVSHGALERIWRQHGLMKKRRRKYQRQQDLAAIKARWSLFQQISADTHDLLLPLLAQTLQPC
;
A
#
# COMPACT_ATOMS: atom_id res chain seq x y z
N MET A 1 34.84 -12.92 -19.92
CA MET A 1 33.87 -11.80 -19.87
C MET A 1 34.24 -10.83 -20.98
N THR A 2 33.55 -10.88 -22.12
CA THR A 2 33.89 -10.06 -23.30
C THR A 2 33.03 -8.80 -23.31
N THR A 3 33.58 -7.66 -22.88
CA THR A 3 32.90 -6.35 -22.97
C THR A 3 32.94 -5.82 -24.40
N THR A 4 31.86 -5.21 -24.87
CA THR A 4 31.79 -4.61 -26.21
C THR A 4 32.53 -3.27 -26.27
N VAL A 5 33.21 -2.99 -27.38
CA VAL A 5 33.91 -1.71 -27.67
C VAL A 5 33.07 -0.45 -27.34
N PRO A 6 31.77 -0.34 -27.69
CA PRO A 6 30.97 0.83 -27.33
C PRO A 6 30.81 1.02 -25.81
N THR A 7 30.77 -0.08 -25.04
CA THR A 7 30.67 -0.03 -23.57
C THR A 7 31.94 0.55 -22.97
N VAL A 8 33.11 0.11 -23.46
CA VAL A 8 34.42 0.63 -23.03
C VAL A 8 34.56 2.12 -23.37
N ARG A 9 34.20 2.54 -24.59
CA ARG A 9 34.22 3.96 -24.99
C ARG A 9 33.33 4.84 -24.11
N LYS A 10 32.15 4.34 -23.74
CA LYS A 10 31.22 5.03 -22.84
C LYS A 10 31.81 5.19 -21.43
N TRP A 11 32.45 4.15 -20.90
CA TRP A 11 33.12 4.20 -19.59
C TRP A 11 34.29 5.16 -19.60
N LEU A 12 35.12 5.14 -20.65
CA LEU A 12 36.24 6.08 -20.82
C LEU A 12 35.76 7.54 -20.84
N ARG A 13 34.73 7.86 -21.62
CA ARG A 13 34.16 9.22 -21.68
C ARG A 13 33.65 9.68 -20.30
N ARG A 14 33.00 8.80 -19.54
CA ARG A 14 32.52 9.12 -18.18
C ARG A 14 33.67 9.33 -17.21
N TYR A 15 34.68 8.48 -17.27
CA TYR A 15 35.87 8.59 -16.43
C TYR A 15 36.63 9.89 -16.69
N GLN A 16 36.75 10.32 -17.94
CA GLN A 16 37.36 11.61 -18.29
C GLN A 16 36.57 12.82 -17.75
N GLN A 17 35.24 12.72 -17.68
CA GLN A 17 34.39 13.84 -17.23
C GLN A 17 34.21 13.91 -15.71
N GLN A 18 34.14 12.76 -15.03
CA GLN A 18 33.71 12.65 -13.63
C GLN A 18 34.72 11.88 -12.76
N GLY A 19 35.87 11.49 -13.33
CA GLY A 19 36.87 10.66 -12.66
C GLY A 19 36.32 9.29 -12.24
N PRO A 20 36.79 8.71 -11.12
CA PRO A 20 36.33 7.40 -10.66
C PRO A 20 34.82 7.34 -10.34
N SER A 21 34.19 8.48 -10.01
CA SER A 21 32.73 8.54 -9.77
C SER A 21 31.89 8.23 -11.03
N GLY A 22 32.44 8.48 -12.22
CA GLY A 22 31.76 8.22 -13.50
C GLY A 22 31.63 6.74 -13.87
N LEU A 23 32.36 5.85 -13.17
CA LEU A 23 32.26 4.40 -13.34
C LEU A 23 31.11 3.79 -12.54
N LEU A 24 30.50 4.54 -11.61
CA LEU A 24 29.33 4.10 -10.88
C LEU A 24 28.12 3.93 -11.81
N GLU A 25 27.22 3.03 -11.45
CA GLU A 25 26.01 2.79 -12.23
C GLU A 25 25.11 4.03 -12.20
N GLN A 26 24.90 4.63 -13.37
CA GLN A 26 24.00 5.77 -13.54
C GLN A 26 22.58 5.28 -13.86
N PRO A 27 21.54 5.97 -13.36
CA PRO A 27 20.16 5.64 -13.66
C PRO A 27 19.92 5.72 -15.18
N ARG A 28 19.31 4.67 -15.73
CA ARG A 28 18.96 4.58 -17.16
C ARG A 28 17.56 5.15 -17.45
N ALA A 29 16.84 5.56 -16.42
CA ALA A 29 15.50 6.09 -16.55
C ALA A 29 15.55 7.51 -17.17
N PRO A 30 14.63 7.84 -18.08
CA PRO A 30 14.50 9.19 -18.61
C PRO A 30 14.18 10.18 -17.47
N HIS A 31 14.88 11.31 -17.47
CA HIS A 31 14.70 12.37 -16.45
C HIS A 31 13.33 13.06 -16.57
N GLN A 32 12.76 13.08 -17.77
CA GLN A 32 11.45 13.67 -18.04
C GLN A 32 10.53 12.63 -18.67
N GLN A 33 9.32 12.52 -18.10
CA GLN A 33 8.28 11.64 -18.61
C GLN A 33 7.16 12.52 -19.19
N PRO A 34 7.01 12.62 -20.52
CA PRO A 34 6.10 13.59 -21.15
C PRO A 34 4.63 13.32 -20.85
N ARG A 35 4.28 12.08 -20.48
CA ARG A 35 2.91 11.68 -20.06
C ARG A 35 2.71 11.76 -18.54
N ARG A 36 3.56 12.51 -17.83
CA ARG A 36 3.41 12.68 -16.38
C ARG A 36 2.17 13.52 -16.11
N THR A 37 1.35 13.03 -15.18
CA THR A 37 0.14 13.74 -14.72
C THR A 37 0.54 15.12 -14.18
N PRO A 38 -0.18 16.19 -14.54
CA PRO A 38 0.13 17.53 -14.04
C PRO A 38 -0.06 17.60 -12.53
N ALA A 39 0.81 18.36 -11.85
CA ALA A 39 0.88 18.42 -10.39
C ALA A 39 -0.41 18.93 -9.72
N TYR A 40 -1.23 19.73 -10.42
CA TYR A 40 -2.55 20.13 -9.92
C TYR A 40 -3.51 18.93 -9.77
N LEU A 41 -3.57 18.07 -10.79
CA LEU A 41 -4.40 16.86 -10.75
C LEU A 41 -3.90 15.87 -9.69
N GLU A 42 -2.58 15.74 -9.53
CA GLU A 42 -2.02 14.88 -8.47
C GLU A 42 -2.47 15.36 -7.08
N ARG A 43 -2.42 16.67 -6.81
CA ARG A 43 -2.91 17.25 -5.54
C ARG A 43 -4.41 17.03 -5.34
N GLN A 44 -5.22 17.21 -6.36
CA GLN A 44 -6.66 16.99 -6.30
C GLN A 44 -6.99 15.52 -5.95
N VAL A 45 -6.33 14.57 -6.62
CA VAL A 45 -6.52 13.13 -6.37
C VAL A 45 -6.08 12.73 -4.96
N VAL A 46 -4.99 13.32 -4.45
CA VAL A 46 -4.52 13.09 -3.07
C VAL A 46 -5.53 13.62 -2.06
N ALA A 47 -6.06 14.83 -2.26
CA ALA A 47 -7.10 15.39 -1.40
C ALA A 47 -8.36 14.53 -1.39
N LEU A 48 -8.84 14.10 -2.56
CA LEU A 48 -10.00 13.19 -2.67
C LEU A 48 -9.78 11.86 -1.95
N ARG A 49 -8.56 11.32 -1.98
CA ARG A 49 -8.22 10.07 -1.27
C ARG A 49 -8.21 10.26 0.25
N GLN A 50 -7.84 11.44 0.73
CA GLN A 50 -7.84 11.75 2.16
C GLN A 50 -9.26 11.98 2.69
N THR A 51 -10.12 12.64 1.91
CA THR A 51 -11.53 12.84 2.29
C THR A 51 -12.35 11.55 2.18
N LEU A 52 -12.08 10.72 1.17
CA LEU A 52 -12.83 9.49 0.88
C LEU A 52 -11.93 8.24 0.90
N PRO A 53 -11.45 7.79 2.08
CA PRO A 53 -10.51 6.67 2.19
C PRO A 53 -11.12 5.32 1.75
N THR A 54 -12.44 5.18 1.77
CA THR A 54 -13.16 3.95 1.37
C THR A 54 -13.18 3.77 -0.16
N PHE A 55 -13.01 4.85 -0.93
CA PHE A 55 -13.21 4.81 -2.37
C PHE A 55 -11.97 4.27 -3.07
N GLY A 56 -12.18 3.23 -3.90
CA GLY A 56 -11.15 2.67 -4.77
C GLY A 56 -10.87 3.56 -5.97
N SER A 57 -9.73 3.33 -6.61
CA SER A 57 -9.24 4.10 -7.76
C SER A 57 -10.23 4.13 -8.92
N ARG A 58 -10.82 2.98 -9.28
CA ARG A 58 -11.86 2.91 -10.33
C ARG A 58 -13.13 3.69 -9.97
N ARG A 59 -13.49 3.70 -8.68
CA ARG A 59 -14.70 4.41 -8.22
C ARG A 59 -14.49 5.92 -8.29
N LEU A 60 -13.34 6.41 -7.85
CA LEU A 60 -13.03 7.85 -7.94
C LEU A 60 -12.97 8.37 -9.38
N ILE A 61 -12.41 7.59 -10.30
CA ILE A 61 -12.38 8.00 -11.72
C ILE A 61 -13.79 8.13 -12.29
N ARG A 62 -14.70 7.23 -11.92
CA ARG A 62 -16.10 7.25 -12.38
C ARG A 62 -16.93 8.36 -11.74
N GLU A 63 -16.72 8.61 -10.45
CA GLU A 63 -17.55 9.56 -9.69
C GLU A 63 -17.12 11.03 -9.91
N PHE A 64 -15.83 11.25 -10.18
CA PHE A 64 -15.25 12.60 -10.33
C PHE A 64 -14.78 12.89 -11.76
N ASP A 65 -15.13 12.05 -12.73
CA ASP A 65 -14.78 12.16 -14.16
C ASP A 65 -13.32 12.57 -14.42
N LEU A 66 -12.40 11.94 -13.69
CA LEU A 66 -11.00 12.34 -13.71
C LEU A 66 -10.33 11.93 -15.04
N PRO A 67 -9.58 12.84 -15.70
CA PRO A 67 -8.85 12.54 -16.93
C PRO A 67 -7.54 11.77 -16.65
N VAL A 68 -7.61 10.76 -15.79
CA VAL A 68 -6.46 9.90 -15.40
C VAL A 68 -6.86 8.44 -15.47
N SER A 69 -5.95 7.63 -16.01
CA SER A 69 -6.13 6.18 -16.00
C SER A 69 -6.03 5.62 -14.58
N HIS A 70 -6.70 4.48 -14.36
CA HIS A 70 -6.62 3.72 -13.12
C HIS A 70 -5.19 3.48 -12.64
N GLY A 71 -4.29 3.07 -13.55
CA GLY A 71 -2.90 2.80 -13.23
C GLY A 71 -2.12 4.06 -12.85
N ALA A 72 -2.42 5.22 -13.47
CA ALA A 72 -1.83 6.49 -13.09
C ALA A 72 -2.22 6.89 -11.66
N LEU A 73 -3.50 6.70 -11.31
CA LEU A 73 -4.02 7.02 -9.98
C LEU A 73 -3.40 6.12 -8.89
N GLU A 74 -3.29 4.81 -9.13
CA GLU A 74 -2.58 3.91 -8.22
C GLU A 74 -1.09 4.27 -8.07
N ARG A 75 -0.41 4.64 -9.17
CA ARG A 75 0.99 5.09 -9.12
C ARG A 75 1.13 6.33 -8.23
N ILE A 76 0.25 7.32 -8.40
CA ILE A 76 0.24 8.54 -7.58
C ILE A 76 0.03 8.17 -6.11
N TRP A 77 -0.89 7.26 -5.79
CA TRP A 77 -1.10 6.80 -4.41
C TRP A 77 0.09 6.06 -3.81
N ARG A 78 0.80 5.24 -4.60
CA ARG A 78 2.04 4.59 -4.13
C ARG A 78 3.13 5.62 -3.85
N GLN A 79 3.29 6.62 -4.71
CA GLN A 79 4.27 7.69 -4.53
C GLN A 79 3.97 8.54 -3.27
N HIS A 80 2.70 8.77 -2.96
CA HIS A 80 2.26 9.52 -1.77
C HIS A 80 2.04 8.63 -0.53
N GLY A 81 2.32 7.33 -0.58
CA GLY A 81 2.17 6.43 0.57
C GLY A 81 0.72 6.20 1.04
N LEU A 82 -0.29 6.49 0.20
CA LEU A 82 -1.72 6.43 0.57
C LEU A 82 -2.33 5.02 0.50
N MET A 83 -1.54 4.02 0.13
CA MET A 83 -1.95 2.62 0.09
C MET A 83 -1.51 1.89 1.35
N LYS A 84 -2.47 1.63 2.25
CA LYS A 84 -2.21 0.75 3.40
C LYS A 84 -2.13 -0.70 2.93
N LYS A 85 -1.07 -1.40 3.35
CA LYS A 85 -0.94 -2.84 3.12
C LYS A 85 -2.02 -3.57 3.94
N ARG A 86 -2.74 -4.48 3.30
CA ARG A 86 -3.70 -5.35 4.00
C ARG A 86 -2.95 -6.21 5.02
N ARG A 87 -3.37 -6.14 6.29
CA ARG A 87 -2.85 -7.00 7.36
C ARG A 87 -3.22 -8.46 7.09
N ARG A 88 -2.26 -9.37 7.28
CA ARG A 88 -2.48 -10.82 7.15
C ARG A 88 -3.01 -11.40 8.47
N LYS A 89 -3.71 -12.54 8.40
CA LYS A 89 -4.31 -13.21 9.58
C LYS A 89 -3.27 -13.43 10.69
N TYR A 90 -2.10 -13.96 10.33
CA TYR A 90 -1.03 -14.25 11.30
C TYR A 90 -0.50 -12.98 11.99
N GLN A 91 -0.46 -11.84 11.30
CA GLN A 91 0.01 -10.57 11.89
C GLN A 91 -0.94 -10.14 13.01
N ARG A 92 -2.25 -10.26 12.78
CA ARG A 92 -3.25 -10.00 13.82
C ARG A 92 -3.09 -10.95 15.01
N GLN A 93 -2.80 -12.23 14.75
CA GLN A 93 -2.56 -13.19 15.82
C GLN A 93 -1.30 -12.86 16.64
N GLN A 94 -0.22 -12.44 15.98
CA GLN A 94 1.00 -11.98 16.64
C GLN A 94 0.78 -10.70 17.45
N ASP A 95 0.06 -9.72 16.90
CA ASP A 95 -0.30 -8.48 17.62
C ASP A 95 -1.07 -8.82 18.91
N LEU A 96 -2.05 -9.73 18.82
CA LEU A 96 -2.82 -10.20 19.97
C LEU A 96 -1.95 -10.98 20.97
N ALA A 97 -1.03 -11.82 20.49
CA ALA A 97 -0.11 -12.54 21.36
C ALA A 97 0.83 -11.58 22.11
N ALA A 98 1.34 -10.55 21.44
CA ALA A 98 2.15 -9.51 22.08
C ALA A 98 1.36 -8.72 23.13
N ILE A 99 0.08 -8.40 22.84
CA ILE A 99 -0.82 -7.77 23.80
C ILE A 99 -1.12 -8.67 25.00
N LYS A 100 -1.21 -9.99 24.81
CA LYS A 100 -1.44 -10.95 25.90
C LYS A 100 -0.18 -11.22 26.73
N ALA A 101 1.00 -11.16 26.11
CA ALA A 101 2.27 -11.38 26.81
C ALA A 101 2.58 -10.31 27.87
N ARG A 102 2.05 -9.10 27.71
CA ARG A 102 2.16 -8.03 28.73
C ARG A 102 1.19 -8.19 29.90
N TRP A 103 0.24 -9.13 29.85
CA TRP A 103 -0.72 -9.29 30.93
C TRP A 103 -0.07 -9.96 32.13
N SER A 104 -0.36 -9.45 33.33
CA SER A 104 0.01 -10.14 34.56
C SER A 104 -0.84 -11.41 34.73
N LEU A 105 -0.37 -12.33 35.57
CA LEU A 105 -1.13 -13.52 35.93
C LEU A 105 -2.54 -13.10 36.42
N PHE A 106 -3.58 -13.70 35.84
CA PHE A 106 -5.00 -13.43 36.11
C PHE A 106 -5.50 -12.00 35.82
N GLN A 107 -4.76 -11.19 35.05
CA GLN A 107 -5.24 -9.84 34.71
C GLN A 107 -6.51 -9.84 33.86
N GLN A 108 -6.66 -10.85 32.99
CA GLN A 108 -7.85 -11.01 32.16
C GLN A 108 -8.24 -12.49 32.08
N ILE A 109 -9.38 -12.81 32.68
CA ILE A 109 -10.03 -14.12 32.60
C ILE A 109 -11.30 -13.91 31.79
N SER A 110 -11.35 -14.46 30.58
CA SER A 110 -12.60 -14.57 29.83
C SER A 110 -13.26 -15.90 30.17
N ALA A 111 -14.43 -15.86 30.80
CA ALA A 111 -15.29 -17.03 30.86
C ALA A 111 -15.82 -17.29 29.44
N ASP A 112 -15.38 -18.38 28.83
CA ASP A 112 -15.91 -18.84 27.55
C ASP A 112 -17.18 -19.63 27.87
N THR A 113 -18.34 -18.97 27.80
CA THR A 113 -19.62 -19.66 27.91
C THR A 113 -19.80 -20.45 26.62
N HIS A 114 -19.51 -21.75 26.68
CA HIS A 114 -19.98 -22.66 25.65
C HIS A 114 -21.51 -22.70 25.77
N ASP A 115 -22.20 -21.99 24.89
CA ASP A 115 -23.65 -22.05 24.77
C ASP A 115 -24.04 -23.47 24.34
N LEU A 116 -24.18 -24.36 25.33
CA LEU A 116 -24.97 -25.57 25.20
C LEU A 116 -26.43 -25.12 25.14
N LEU A 117 -26.88 -24.74 23.94
CA LEU A 117 -28.29 -24.51 23.67
C LEU A 117 -29.07 -25.77 24.09
N LEU A 118 -29.66 -25.73 25.28
CA LEU A 118 -30.80 -26.54 25.69
C LEU A 118 -31.92 -26.24 24.68
N PRO A 119 -32.33 -27.20 23.83
CA PRO A 119 -33.39 -26.98 22.87
C PRO A 119 -34.73 -27.18 23.58
N LEU A 120 -35.08 -26.37 24.59
CA LEU A 120 -36.34 -26.55 25.31
C LEU A 120 -37.06 -25.26 25.77
N LEU A 121 -36.73 -24.08 25.24
CA LEU A 121 -37.53 -22.87 25.48
C LEU A 121 -37.64 -21.99 24.22
N ALA A 122 -38.08 -22.58 23.11
CA ALA A 122 -38.54 -21.83 21.92
C ALA A 122 -40.02 -22.10 21.60
N GLN A 123 -40.81 -22.51 22.60
CA GLN A 123 -42.27 -22.58 22.51
C GLN A 123 -42.86 -21.95 23.77
N THR A 124 -43.23 -20.67 23.67
CA THR A 124 -44.37 -19.99 24.33
C THR A 124 -44.10 -18.49 24.44
N LEU A 125 -44.07 -17.81 23.29
CA LEU A 125 -44.48 -16.41 23.20
C LEU A 125 -45.13 -16.23 21.81
N GLN A 126 -46.42 -16.57 21.73
CA GLN A 126 -47.30 -15.96 20.73
C GLN A 126 -48.03 -14.80 21.42
N PRO A 127 -48.02 -13.58 20.86
CA PRO A 127 -49.02 -12.58 21.19
C PRO A 127 -50.31 -12.83 20.39
N CYS A 128 -51.44 -12.50 21.02
CA CYS A 128 -52.86 -12.60 20.62
C CYS A 128 -53.55 -13.91 21.00
#